data_AF-A0A2N1PSG2-F1
#
_entry.id   AF-A0A2N1PSG2-F1
#
_cell.length_a   1.000
_cell.length_b   1.000
_cell.length_c   1.000
_cell.angle_alpha   90.00
_cell.angle_beta   90.00
_cell.angle_gamma   90.00
#
_symmetry.space_group_name_H-M   'P 1'
#
loop_
_entity.id
_entity.type
_entity.pdbx_description
1 polymer ?
#
loop_
_entity_poly.entity_id
_entity_poly.type
_entity_poly.pdbx_seq_one_letter_code
_entity_poly.pdbx_strand_id
1 'polypeptide(L)' 'MTEVRVQKNEPFDKALRRFRKKCQESGVISELKKREHYEKPSVKKKRKLKAAIRKERKRALANRG' A
#
# COMPACT_ATOMS: atom_id res chain seq x y z
N MET A 1 7.63 -6.66 9.41
CA MET A 1 8.45 -7.45 8.47
C MET A 1 7.50 -8.38 7.71
N THR A 2 7.50 -8.36 6.38
CA THR A 2 6.59 -9.18 5.56
C THR A 2 7.26 -10.48 5.14
N GLU A 3 6.82 -11.61 5.72
CA GLU A 3 7.28 -12.95 5.36
C GLU A 3 6.24 -13.67 4.49
N VAL A 4 6.69 -14.39 3.46
CA VAL A 4 5.87 -15.31 2.67
C VAL A 4 6.56 -16.67 2.64
N ARG A 5 5.90 -17.68 3.20
CA ARG A 5 6.35 -19.08 3.13
C ARG A 5 5.91 -19.68 1.80
N VAL A 6 6.87 -20.18 1.04
CA VAL A 6 6.65 -20.86 -0.24
C VAL A 6 6.26 -22.31 0.04
N GLN A 7 5.21 -22.80 -0.60
CA GLN A 7 4.82 -24.22 -0.49
C GLN A 7 5.55 -25.05 -1.55
N LYS A 8 5.82 -26.33 -1.26
CA LYS A 8 6.61 -27.24 -2.13
C LYS A 8 6.04 -27.41 -3.55
N ASN A 9 4.73 -27.21 -3.75
CA ASN A 9 4.04 -27.35 -5.04
C ASN A 9 3.61 -26.00 -5.65
N GLU A 10 4.19 -24.88 -5.23
CA GLU A 10 3.86 -23.57 -5.77
C GLU A 10 4.87 -23.12 -6.83
N PRO A 11 4.42 -22.67 -8.03
CA PRO A 11 5.28 -22.01 -8.99
C PRO A 11 5.89 -20.73 -8.39
N PHE A 12 7.18 -20.51 -8.62
CA PHE A 12 7.93 -19.36 -8.08
C PHE A 12 7.25 -18.01 -8.32
N ASP A 13 6.70 -17.79 -9.52
CA ASP A 13 6.02 -16.54 -9.88
C ASP A 13 4.80 -16.25 -9.00
N LYS A 14 4.09 -17.30 -8.56
CA LYS A 14 2.92 -17.16 -7.68
C LYS A 14 3.35 -16.75 -6.28
N ALA A 15 4.44 -17.32 -5.77
CA ALA A 15 5.04 -16.91 -4.49
C ALA A 15 5.52 -15.45 -4.55
N LEU A 16 6.21 -15.07 -5.63
CA LEU A 16 6.70 -13.71 -5.85
C LEU A 16 5.56 -12.69 -5.92
N ARG A 17 4.46 -13.03 -6.62
CA ARG A 17 3.28 -12.17 -6.69
C ARG A 17 2.64 -11.95 -5.32
N ARG A 18 2.55 -13.00 -4.49
CA ARG A 18 2.04 -12.89 -3.11
C ARG A 18 2.95 -12.04 -2.23
N PHE A 19 4.27 -12.19 -2.38
CA PHE A 19 5.24 -11.36 -1.67
C PHE A 19 5.12 -9.88 -2.06
N ARG A 20 5.08 -9.57 -3.36
CA ARG A 20 4.87 -8.19 -3.85
C ARG A 20 3.57 -7.60 -3.31
N LYS A 21 2.49 -8.38 -3.28
CA LYS A 21 1.21 -7.94 -2.70
C LYS A 21 1.33 -7.66 -1.20
N LYS A 22 1.95 -8.54 -0.41
CA LYS A 22 2.21 -8.28 1.03
C LYS A 22 3.07 -7.03 1.26
N CYS A 23 4.10 -6.81 0.45
CA CYS A 23 4.94 -5.60 0.52
C CYS A 23 4.14 -4.32 0.21
N GLN A 24 3.18 -4.40 -0.71
CA GLN A 24 2.27 -3.28 -0.99
C GLN A 24 1.27 -3.06 0.14
N GLU A 25 0.68 -4.13 0.69
CA GLU A 25 -0.29 -4.08 1.79
C GLU A 25 0.33 -3.53 3.09
N SER A 26 1.54 -3.98 3.42
CA SER A 26 2.29 -3.46 4.57
C SER A 26 2.70 -2.00 4.41
N GLY A 27 2.62 -1.44 3.19
CA GLY A 27 2.89 -0.03 2.94
C GLY A 27 4.35 0.37 3.05
N VAL A 28 5.29 -0.58 3.20
CA VAL A 28 6.73 -0.31 3.37
C VAL A 28 7.29 0.58 2.26
N ILE A 29 6.93 0.30 1.00
CA ILE A 29 7.36 1.12 -0.15
C ILE A 29 6.77 2.53 -0.08
N SER A 30 5.52 2.66 0.37
CA SER A 30 4.87 3.96 0.53
C SER A 30 5.43 4.75 1.69
N GLU A 31 5.97 4.08 2.71
CA GLU A 31 6.60 4.71 3.85
C GLU A 31 8.00 5.20 3.52
N LEU A 32 8.80 4.41 2.80
CA LEU A 32 10.11 4.82 2.28
C LEU A 32 9.99 6.13 1.49
N LYS A 33 9.10 6.19 0.50
CA LYS A 33 8.86 7.40 -0.30
C LYS A 33 8.41 8.63 0.51
N LYS A 34 7.74 8.42 1.65
CA LYS A 34 7.33 9.51 2.54
C LYS A 34 8.47 10.02 3.42
N ARG A 35 9.51 9.21 3.63
CA ARG A 35 10.66 9.48 4.49
C ARG A 35 11.89 9.92 3.70
N GLU A 36 11.93 9.72 2.38
CA GLU A 36 13.02 10.13 1.49
C GLU A 36 13.38 11.62 1.65
N HIS A 37 12.37 12.48 1.85
CA HIS A 37 12.59 13.92 2.04
C HIS A 37 11.74 14.45 3.20
N TYR A 38 12.23 15.52 3.85
CA TYR A 38 11.45 16.23 4.84
C TYR A 38 10.20 16.85 4.22
N GLU A 39 9.05 16.59 4.82
CA GLU A 39 7.77 17.17 4.43
C GLU A 39 7.26 18.07 5.56
N LYS A 40 7.07 19.35 5.25
CA LYS A 40 6.52 20.32 6.20
C LYS A 40 5.17 19.83 6.77
N PRO A 41 4.86 20.08 8.06
CA PRO A 41 3.62 19.61 8.70
C PRO A 41 2.34 19.95 7.94
N SER A 42 2.27 21.14 7.33
CA SER A 42 1.13 21.59 6.52
C SER A 42 0.92 20.72 5.26
N VAL A 43 2.00 20.37 4.58
CA VAL A 43 1.96 19.51 3.38
C VAL A 43 1.55 18.09 3.77
N LYS A 44 2.08 17.57 4.89
CA LYS A 44 1.69 16.27 5.46
C LYS A 44 0.19 16.21 5.78
N LYS A 45 -0.37 17.27 6.40
CA LYS A 45 -1.81 17.39 6.67
C LYS A 45 -2.62 17.40 5.37
N LYS A 46 -2.23 18.21 4.38
CA LYS A 46 -2.89 18.30 3.06
C LYS A 46 -2.87 16.95 2.32
N ARG A 47 -1.74 16.24 2.35
CA ARG A 47 -1.60 14.91 1.75
C ARG A 47 -2.51 13.87 2.41
N LYS A 48 -2.58 13.86 3.76
CA LYS A 48 -3.47 12.95 4.50
C LYS A 48 -4.94 13.19 4.15
N LEU A 49 -5.38 14.45 4.11
CA LEU A 49 -6.75 14.80 3.76
C LEU A 49 -7.12 14.34 2.35
N LYS A 50 -6.26 14.65 1.35
CA LYS A 50 -6.47 14.21 -0.04
C LYS A 50 -6.54 12.68 -0.15
N ALA A 51 -5.70 11.96 0.59
CA ALA A 51 -5.72 10.49 0.60
C ALA A 51 -7.02 9.93 1.19
N ALA A 52 -7.54 10.53 2.27
CA ALA A 52 -8.82 10.16 2.87
C ALA A 52 -9.99 10.37 1.90
N ILE A 53 -10.10 11.56 1.30
CA ILE A 53 -11.14 11.87 0.31
C ILE A 53 -11.09 10.88 -0.87
N ARG A 54 -9.90 10.58 -1.39
CA ARG A 54 -9.75 9.59 -2.48
C ARG A 54 -10.23 8.20 -2.06
N LYS A 55 -9.93 7.78 -0.82
CA LYS A 55 -10.35 6.48 -0.28
C LYS A 55 -11.87 6.40 -0.13
N GLU A 56 -12.51 7.46 0.36
CA GLU A 56 -13.97 7.54 0.49
C GLU A 56 -14.66 7.52 -0.86
N ARG A 57 -14.19 8.32 -1.83
CA ARG A 57 -14.72 8.29 -3.21
C ARG A 57 -14.65 6.90 -3.82
N LYS A 58 -13.53 6.19 -3.62
CA LYS A 58 -13.37 4.82 -4.13
C LYS A 58 -14.35 3.84 -3.45
N ARG A 59 -14.59 3.98 -2.15
CA ARG A 59 -15.58 3.17 -1.41
C ARG A 59 -17.01 3.46 -1.88
N ALA A 60 -17.37 4.73 -2.02
CA ALA A 60 -18.68 5.13 -2.51
C ALA A 60 -18.96 4.60 -3.93
N LEU A 61 -17.95 4.60 -4.80
CA LEU A 61 -18.07 4.01 -6.14
C LEU A 61 -18.25 2.49 -6.10
N ALA A 62 -17.55 1.80 -5.19
CA ALA A 62 -17.64 0.35 -5.05
C ALA A 62 -18.98 -0.11 -4.46
N ASN A 63 -19.62 0.71 -3.62
CA ASN A 63 -20.92 0.42 -3.00
C ASN A 63 -22.13 0.76 -3.90
N ARG A 64 -21.88 1.27 -5.12
CA ARG A 64 -22.94 1.67 -6.08
C ARG A 64 -23.30 0.56 -7.08
N GLY A 65 -22.62 -0.59 -7.02
CA GLY A 65 -22.95 -1.81 -7.76
C GLY A 65 -23.20 -2.94 -6.79
#